data_AF-A0A929IWA3-F1
#
_entry.id   AF-A0A929IWA3-F1
#
_cell.length_a   1.000
_cell.length_b   1.000
_cell.length_c   1.000
_cell.angle_alpha   90.00
_cell.angle_beta   90.00
_cell.angle_gamma   90.00
#
_symmetry.space_group_name_H-M   'P 1'
#
loop_
_entity.id
_entity.type
_entity.pdbx_description
1 polymer ?
#
loop_
_entity_poly.entity_id
_entity_poly.type
_entity_poly.pdbx_seq_one_letter_code
_entity_poly.pdbx_strand_id
1 'polypeptide(L)'
;MRSVNKEERQLKRAADAALVSLLNLTILPVISFIVLVLIYRKTESGTIARYHAVLGLKINVIAAAVLFLVSALMILLGGFDSPWTWVYVISYFTIVHTIFIVFALWALVRAWSGDQLWD
;
A
#
# COMPACT_ATOMS: atom_id res chain seq x y z
N MET A 1 28.82 -9.03 15.41
CA MET A 1 28.75 -7.64 14.90
C MET A 1 28.26 -7.53 13.45
N ARG A 2 28.72 -8.35 12.48
CA ARG A 2 28.19 -8.33 11.09
C ARG A 2 26.73 -8.80 10.94
N SER A 3 26.27 -9.74 11.76
CA SER A 3 24.89 -10.27 11.74
C SER A 3 23.86 -9.24 12.21
N VAL A 4 24.11 -8.59 13.35
CA VAL A 4 23.26 -7.52 13.93
C VAL A 4 23.00 -6.40 12.92
N ASN A 5 24.05 -5.92 12.24
CA ASN A 5 23.93 -4.86 11.23
C ASN A 5 23.19 -5.35 9.95
N LYS A 6 23.16 -6.67 9.67
CA LYS A 6 22.34 -7.22 8.57
C LYS A 6 20.86 -7.22 8.94
N GLU A 7 20.53 -7.62 10.17
CA GLU A 7 19.16 -7.64 10.69
C GLU A 7 18.55 -6.24 10.77
N GLU A 8 19.27 -5.28 11.35
CA GLU A 8 18.86 -3.86 11.41
C GLU A 8 18.54 -3.29 10.02
N ARG A 9 19.37 -3.60 9.01
CA ARG A 9 19.12 -3.19 7.62
C ARG A 9 17.88 -3.84 7.03
N GLN A 10 17.56 -5.08 7.40
CA GLN A 10 16.34 -5.75 6.92
C GLN A 10 15.10 -5.15 7.56
N LEU A 11 15.12 -4.91 8.87
CA LEU A 11 14.03 -4.25 9.60
C LEU A 11 13.76 -2.85 9.06
N LYS A 12 14.81 -2.04 8.87
CA LYS A 12 14.68 -0.71 8.28
C LYS A 12 14.06 -0.77 6.87
N ARG A 13 14.53 -1.68 6.01
CA ARG A 13 13.97 -1.84 4.66
C ARG A 13 12.52 -2.33 4.66
N ALA A 14 12.15 -3.19 5.61
CA ALA A 14 10.77 -3.62 5.79
C ALA A 14 9.87 -2.43 6.17
N ALA A 15 10.30 -1.63 7.15
CA ALA A 15 9.61 -0.42 7.56
C ALA A 15 9.51 0.61 6.43
N ASP A 16 10.60 0.85 5.70
CA ASP A 16 10.62 1.74 4.54
C ASP A 16 9.63 1.26 3.48
N ALA A 17 9.59 -0.05 3.17
CA ALA A 17 8.65 -0.63 2.22
C ALA A 17 7.18 -0.42 2.63
N ALA A 18 6.84 -0.70 3.89
CA ALA A 18 5.49 -0.51 4.41
C ALA A 18 5.10 0.98 4.46
N LEU A 19 6.04 1.86 4.80
CA LEU A 19 5.84 3.30 4.83
C LEU A 19 5.57 3.85 3.42
N VAL A 20 6.40 3.51 2.42
CA VAL A 20 6.16 3.98 1.05
C VAL A 20 4.87 3.39 0.47
N SER A 21 4.50 2.17 0.87
CA SER A 21 3.17 1.62 0.54
C SER A 21 2.04 2.48 1.08
N LEU A 22 2.13 2.91 2.35
CA LEU A 22 1.16 3.82 2.97
C LEU A 22 1.17 5.21 2.32
N LEU A 23 2.35 5.75 1.97
CA LEU A 23 2.49 7.04 1.29
C LEU A 23 1.85 7.03 -0.10
N ASN A 24 1.92 5.91 -0.82
CA ASN A 24 1.27 5.77 -2.12
C ASN A 24 -0.26 5.84 -2.02
N LEU A 25 -0.84 5.34 -0.93
CA LEU A 25 -2.28 5.41 -0.66
C LEU A 25 -2.72 6.79 -0.18
N THR A 26 -1.84 7.65 0.32
CA THR A 26 -2.25 8.88 1.03
C THR A 26 -1.90 10.16 0.28
N ILE A 27 -0.61 10.47 0.17
CA ILE A 27 -0.16 11.81 -0.25
C ILE A 27 0.77 11.82 -1.46
N LEU A 28 1.44 10.70 -1.75
CA LEU A 28 2.47 10.63 -2.79
C LEU A 28 2.21 9.42 -3.71
N PRO A 29 1.06 9.40 -4.42
CA PRO A 29 0.77 8.32 -5.35
C PRO A 29 1.81 8.31 -6.49
N VAL A 30 1.98 7.15 -7.12
CA VAL A 30 2.92 6.90 -8.24
C VAL A 30 4.39 6.98 -7.84
N ILE A 31 4.86 8.09 -7.26
CA ILE A 31 6.24 8.26 -6.80
C ILE A 31 6.56 7.20 -5.75
N SER A 32 5.71 7.08 -4.73
CA SER A 32 5.89 6.07 -3.69
C SER A 32 5.79 4.64 -4.22
N PHE A 33 4.94 4.40 -5.24
CA PHE A 33 4.86 3.10 -5.91
C PHE A 33 6.15 2.76 -6.67
N ILE A 34 6.74 3.72 -7.39
CA ILE A 34 8.04 3.52 -8.06
C ILE A 34 9.11 3.17 -7.03
N VAL A 35 9.18 3.92 -5.91
CA VAL A 35 10.12 3.64 -4.82
C VAL A 35 9.90 2.24 -4.25
N LEU A 36 8.64 1.83 -4.04
CA LEU A 36 8.29 0.50 -3.55
C LEU A 36 8.78 -0.61 -4.50
N VAL A 37 8.62 -0.43 -5.82
CA VAL A 37 9.16 -1.35 -6.83
C VAL A 37 10.69 -1.41 -6.77
N LEU A 38 11.37 -0.27 -6.56
CA LEU A 38 12.83 -0.25 -6.38
C LEU A 38 13.27 -0.99 -5.12
N ILE A 39 12.54 -0.87 -4.01
CA ILE A 39 12.81 -1.63 -2.77
C ILE A 39 12.61 -3.13 -3.02
N TYR A 40 11.51 -3.52 -3.68
CA TYR A 40 11.25 -4.90 -4.07
C TYR A 40 12.40 -5.50 -4.91
N ARG A 41 12.93 -4.76 -5.89
CA ARG A 41 14.05 -5.22 -6.72
C ARG A 41 15.37 -5.36 -5.96
N LYS A 42 15.56 -4.62 -4.86
CA LYS A 42 16.77 -4.62 -4.02
C LYS A 42 16.71 -5.59 -2.83
N THR A 43 15.60 -6.30 -2.65
CA THR A 43 15.39 -7.23 -1.53
C THR A 43 15.50 -8.68 -2.00
N GLU A 44 16.13 -9.51 -1.17
CA GLU A 44 16.35 -10.95 -1.45
C GLU A 44 15.12 -11.77 -1.05
N SER A 45 14.84 -12.85 -1.78
CA SER A 45 13.75 -13.78 -1.43
C SER A 45 13.93 -14.35 -0.03
N GLY A 46 12.83 -14.50 0.71
CA GLY A 46 12.82 -15.10 2.05
C GLY A 46 13.21 -14.16 3.19
N THR A 47 13.48 -12.87 2.92
CA THR A 47 13.71 -11.89 3.99
C THR A 47 12.44 -11.14 4.39
N ILE A 48 12.40 -10.63 5.62
CA ILE A 48 11.30 -9.80 6.13
C ILE A 48 11.11 -8.52 5.29
N ALA A 49 12.19 -7.94 4.78
CA ALA A 49 12.12 -6.79 3.89
C ALA A 49 11.42 -7.13 2.57
N ARG A 50 11.68 -8.31 2.01
CA ARG A 50 11.00 -8.77 0.79
C ARG A 50 9.53 -9.06 1.04
N TYR A 51 9.20 -9.62 2.20
CA TYR A 51 7.81 -9.84 2.60
C TYR A 51 7.01 -8.54 2.59
N HIS A 52 7.48 -7.51 3.31
CA HIS A 52 6.80 -6.22 3.39
C HIS A 52 6.79 -5.45 2.07
N ALA A 53 7.82 -5.62 1.23
CA ALA A 53 7.81 -5.08 -0.13
C ALA A 53 6.74 -5.72 -1.03
N VAL A 54 6.60 -7.05 -0.98
CA VAL A 54 5.56 -7.77 -1.74
C VAL A 54 4.17 -7.44 -1.21
N LEU A 55 4.00 -7.40 0.12
CA LEU A 55 2.75 -7.04 0.76
C LEU A 55 2.30 -5.63 0.36
N GLY A 56 3.20 -4.65 0.47
CA GLY A 56 2.93 -3.28 0.04
C GLY A 56 2.56 -3.21 -1.44
N LEU A 57 3.26 -3.97 -2.31
CA LEU A 57 2.95 -3.99 -3.73
C LEU A 57 1.55 -4.54 -4.00
N LYS A 58 1.17 -5.63 -3.32
CA LYS A 58 -0.17 -6.22 -3.43
C LYS A 58 -1.26 -5.24 -2.98
N ILE A 59 -1.09 -4.61 -1.82
CA ILE A 59 -2.04 -3.62 -1.30
C ILE A 59 -2.25 -2.50 -2.33
N ASN A 60 -1.17 -1.94 -2.87
CA ASN A 60 -1.25 -0.81 -3.79
C ASN A 60 -1.79 -1.18 -5.17
N VAL A 61 -1.46 -2.36 -5.70
CA VAL A 61 -2.01 -2.84 -6.98
C VAL A 61 -3.51 -3.10 -6.86
N ILE A 62 -3.96 -3.71 -5.77
CA ILE A 62 -5.40 -3.93 -5.52
C ILE A 62 -6.11 -2.59 -5.35
N ALA A 63 -5.54 -1.65 -4.58
CA ALA A 63 -6.10 -0.31 -4.41
C ALA A 63 -6.23 0.43 -5.76
N ALA A 64 -5.23 0.33 -6.64
CA ALA A 64 -5.29 0.90 -7.98
C ALA A 64 -6.39 0.23 -8.83
N ALA A 65 -6.52 -1.09 -8.80
CA ALA A 65 -7.58 -1.80 -9.52
C ALA A 65 -8.98 -1.38 -9.04
N VAL A 66 -9.16 -1.23 -7.73
CA VAL A 66 -10.40 -0.73 -7.13
C VAL A 66 -10.67 0.71 -7.53
N LEU A 67 -9.65 1.57 -7.59
CA LEU A 67 -9.81 2.94 -8.07
C LEU A 67 -10.37 2.97 -9.50
N PHE A 68 -9.79 2.19 -10.42
CA PHE A 68 -10.31 2.09 -11.79
C PHE A 68 -11.75 1.57 -11.84
N LEU A 69 -12.10 0.60 -11.00
CA LEU A 69 -13.46 0.07 -10.89
C LEU A 69 -14.45 1.17 -10.47
N VAL A 70 -14.11 1.94 -9.44
CA VAL A 70 -14.97 3.03 -8.93
C VAL A 70 -15.10 4.15 -9.98
N SER A 71 -14.02 4.48 -10.68
CA SER A 71 -14.06 5.43 -11.81
C SER A 71 -14.96 4.95 -12.95
N ALA A 72 -14.92 3.65 -13.28
CA ALA A 72 -15.81 3.08 -14.30
C ALA A 72 -17.29 3.14 -13.86
N LEU A 73 -17.57 2.83 -12.59
CA LEU A 73 -18.92 2.90 -12.03
C LEU A 73 -19.50 4.33 -12.12
N MET A 74 -18.67 5.35 -11.92
CA MET A 74 -19.06 6.75 -12.06
C MET A 74 -19.58 7.08 -13.47
N ILE A 75 -18.93 6.55 -14.51
CA ILE A 75 -19.36 6.72 -15.91
C ILE A 75 -20.69 6.01 -16.15
N LEU A 76 -20.87 4.82 -15.56
CA LEU A 76 -22.08 3.99 -15.74
C LEU A 76 -23.31 4.50 -15.00
N LEU A 77 -23.17 5.14 -13.83
CA LEU A 77 -24.30 5.56 -12.97
C LEU A 77 -24.93 6.91 -13.36
N GLY A 78 -24.49 7.56 -14.44
CA GLY A 78 -25.08 8.82 -14.90
C GLY A 78 -24.08 9.96 -15.12
N GLY A 79 -22.78 9.64 -15.15
CA GLY A 79 -21.73 10.61 -15.48
C GLY A 79 -21.49 11.65 -14.39
N PHE A 80 -20.74 12.70 -14.75
CA PHE A 80 -20.24 13.72 -13.83
C PHE A 80 -21.28 14.77 -13.43
N ASP A 81 -22.44 14.81 -14.10
CA ASP A 81 -23.44 15.88 -13.97
C ASP A 81 -24.47 15.62 -12.85
N SER A 82 -24.60 14.38 -12.40
CA SER A 82 -25.57 14.00 -11.36
C SER A 82 -24.97 14.15 -9.94
N PRO A 83 -25.53 15.00 -9.07
CA PRO A 83 -25.06 15.12 -7.68
C PRO A 83 -25.16 13.81 -6.89
N TRP A 84 -26.16 12.98 -7.17
CA TRP A 84 -26.32 11.69 -6.50
C TRP A 84 -25.21 10.70 -6.88
N THR A 85 -24.71 10.73 -8.12
CA THR A 85 -23.56 9.91 -8.54
C THR A 85 -22.33 10.22 -7.69
N TRP A 86 -22.08 11.50 -7.40
CA TRP A 86 -20.99 11.92 -6.53
C TRP A 86 -21.16 11.43 -5.09
N VAL A 87 -22.37 11.50 -4.52
CA VAL A 87 -22.65 10.98 -3.17
C VAL A 87 -22.28 9.50 -3.07
N TYR A 88 -22.71 8.68 -4.02
CA TYR A 88 -22.40 7.24 -4.02
C TYR A 88 -20.91 6.97 -4.25
N VAL A 89 -20.32 7.59 -5.27
CA VAL A 89 -18.91 7.37 -5.65
C VAL A 89 -17.95 7.81 -4.56
N ILE A 90 -18.15 9.00 -3.97
CA ILE A 90 -17.28 9.50 -2.89
C ILE A 90 -17.42 8.63 -1.66
N SER A 91 -18.65 8.31 -1.22
CA SER A 91 -18.86 7.50 -0.02
C SER A 91 -18.22 6.12 -0.14
N TYR A 92 -18.43 5.45 -1.27
CA TYR A 92 -17.85 4.15 -1.54
C TYR A 92 -16.32 4.22 -1.61
N PHE A 93 -15.79 5.20 -2.36
CA PHE A 93 -14.35 5.42 -2.47
C PHE A 93 -13.73 5.63 -1.09
N THR A 94 -14.26 6.55 -0.27
CA THR A 94 -13.71 6.85 1.05
C THR A 94 -13.68 5.62 1.94
N ILE A 95 -14.79 4.88 2.06
CA ILE A 95 -14.85 3.69 2.92
C ILE A 95 -13.82 2.64 2.47
N VAL A 96 -13.84 2.28 1.19
CA VAL A 96 -12.96 1.24 0.66
C VAL A 96 -11.49 1.67 0.70
N HIS A 97 -11.22 2.93 0.41
CA HIS A 97 -9.87 3.49 0.46
C HIS A 97 -9.32 3.55 1.89
N THR A 98 -10.15 3.92 2.88
CA THR A 98 -9.76 3.91 4.29
C THR A 98 -9.39 2.51 4.77
N ILE A 99 -10.07 1.45 4.29
CA ILE A 99 -9.70 0.07 4.61
C ILE A 99 -8.25 -0.22 4.16
N PHE A 100 -7.87 0.16 2.94
CA PHE A 100 -6.49 -0.01 2.46
C PHE A 100 -5.47 0.76 3.29
N ILE A 101 -5.80 1.99 3.70
CA ILE A 101 -4.94 2.82 4.57
C ILE A 101 -4.72 2.11 5.92
N VAL A 102 -5.78 1.60 6.55
CA VAL A 102 -5.68 0.88 7.83
C VAL A 102 -4.84 -0.38 7.68
N PHE A 103 -5.03 -1.16 6.61
CA PHE A 103 -4.19 -2.33 6.34
C PHE A 103 -2.71 -1.98 6.12
N ALA A 104 -2.42 -0.91 5.37
CA ALA A 104 -1.05 -0.44 5.16
C ALA A 104 -0.41 0.08 6.45
N LEU A 105 -1.18 0.76 7.30
CA LEU A 105 -0.72 1.20 8.62
C LEU A 105 -0.43 0.01 9.53
N TRP A 106 -1.29 -1.02 9.53
CA TRP A 106 -1.05 -2.25 10.28
C TRP A 106 0.22 -2.96 9.80
N ALA A 107 0.42 -3.06 8.49
CA ALA A 107 1.66 -3.60 7.91
C ALA A 107 2.90 -2.81 8.35
N LEU A 108 2.82 -1.47 8.45
CA LEU A 108 3.90 -0.63 8.95
C LEU A 108 4.24 -0.92 10.41
N VAL A 109 3.23 -1.03 11.28
CA VAL A 109 3.44 -1.35 12.70
C VAL A 109 4.09 -2.73 12.85
N ARG A 110 3.66 -3.72 12.06
CA ARG A 110 4.28 -5.06 12.03
C ARG A 110 5.71 -5.06 11.50
N ALA A 111 5.98 -4.23 10.48
CA ALA A 111 7.34 -4.05 9.98
C ALA A 111 8.28 -3.45 11.04
N TRP A 112 7.78 -2.56 11.90
CA TRP A 112 8.55 -2.01 13.03
C TRP A 112 8.83 -3.04 14.14
N SER A 113 7.92 -3.99 14.39
CA SER A 113 8.18 -5.10 15.33
C SER A 113 9.07 -6.19 14.73
N GLY A 114 9.23 -6.20 13.40
CA GLY A 114 10.01 -7.20 12.69
C GLY A 114 9.23 -8.47 12.32
N ASP A 115 7.91 -8.43 12.47
CA ASP A 115 7.04 -9.57 12.24
C ASP A 115 6.36 -9.50 10.85
N GLN A 116 5.93 -10.65 10.34
CA GLN A 116 5.00 -10.70 9.22
C GLN A 116 3.59 -10.32 9.67
N LEU A 117 2.64 -10.21 8.75
CA LEU A 117 1.27 -9.84 9.09
C LEU A 117 0.53 -10.91 9.94
N TRP A 118 0.96 -12.18 9.84
CA TRP A 118 0.25 -13.35 10.39
C TRP A 118 1.05 -14.13 11.43
N ASP A 119 2.25 -13.65 11.80
CA ASP A 119 3.11 -14.27 12.82
C ASP A 119 2.62 -13.96 14.25
#